data_AF-A0A0F9AV36-F1
#
_entry.id   AF-A0A0F9AV36-F1
#
_cell.length_a   1.000
_cell.length_b   1.000
_cell.length_c   1.000
_cell.angle_alpha   90.00
_cell.angle_beta   90.00
_cell.angle_gamma   90.00
#
_symmetry.space_group_name_H-M   'P 1'
#
loop_
_entity.id
_entity.type
_entity.pdbx_description
1 polymer ?
#
loop_
_entity_poly.entity_id
_entity_poly.type
_entity_poly.pdbx_seq_one_letter_code
_entity_poly.pdbx_strand_id
1 'polypeptide(L)'
;TGTDQYAINPTGSGTDTLTFRYTIQSGDVSPDLDYKAVDSLEFNGGTIRDTGNTVDADRTLPAPGAAGSLGYSRNIVVNLLEITGSTLASDNSYVDVTFSAGVYNTGGGSGALEDTDFSITFNANSGTATGALITGVTKTDGNPLAGGETVIRVNISIIDDSSGVETVEIKPADSTSIYNGAGNAALNTETTGQLTLNALGWYDSYWSYRIKITLDGTKVTGNVTDFPYLVYLASNASLAANARSDVGFEGFDILFTSDDGATKLDHEIEKYVTGTGELVAWVEIPSMSAGVDTDIYMYYGYASAPDQSNAAGVWDGNYKAVYHLNEAVTDNASATGAHLDSTANNNDGDQYNNSPVTGKIANGQDLEGDVRDEYIEIPNSVSLENIQEDDYTIEAWFNADQVPPGANNEYNGSYGIVVRKGWNTGLSFNSFGYLKMEHLLTGEVEKEVQSNTSKAAVTWYHLVGVVSRTSGFTKIWVDGVLQSPTNNWT
;
A
#
# COMPACT_ATOMS: atom_id res chain seq x y z
N THR A 1 -39.71 -16.46 -1.66
CA THR A 1 -41.08 -16.98 -1.43
C THR A 1 -41.22 -17.28 0.04
N GLY A 2 -41.78 -16.35 0.81
CA GLY A 2 -42.17 -16.65 2.19
C GLY A 2 -43.23 -17.76 2.16
N THR A 3 -43.18 -18.64 3.14
CA THR A 3 -44.24 -19.64 3.31
C THR A 3 -45.41 -18.91 3.97
N ASP A 4 -46.60 -18.89 3.35
CA ASP A 4 -47.78 -18.33 4.03
C ASP A 4 -48.06 -19.13 5.31
N GLN A 5 -48.30 -18.44 6.42
CA GLN A 5 -48.55 -19.06 7.72
C GLN A 5 -49.94 -18.70 8.26
N TYR A 6 -50.51 -19.60 9.05
CA TYR A 6 -51.76 -19.34 9.75
C TYR A 6 -51.52 -18.66 11.10
N ALA A 7 -52.22 -17.56 11.35
CA ALA A 7 -52.40 -17.03 12.70
C ALA A 7 -53.57 -17.78 13.38
N ILE A 8 -53.24 -18.72 14.26
CA ILE A 8 -54.21 -19.66 14.87
C ILE A 8 -54.66 -19.23 16.28
N ASN A 9 -55.72 -19.87 16.79
CA ASN A 9 -56.26 -19.73 18.14
C ASN A 9 -56.67 -18.29 18.53
N PRO A 10 -57.60 -17.65 17.78
CA PRO A 10 -58.05 -16.32 18.15
C PRO A 10 -58.70 -16.32 19.53
N THR A 11 -58.39 -15.30 20.33
CA THR A 11 -59.07 -15.04 21.61
C THR A 11 -60.09 -13.90 21.43
N GLY A 12 -60.99 -13.73 22.41
CA GLY A 12 -62.03 -12.68 22.36
C GLY A 12 -63.44 -13.17 22.03
N SER A 13 -63.74 -14.47 22.20
CA SER A 13 -65.12 -14.95 22.11
C SER A 13 -66.01 -14.23 23.13
N GLY A 14 -67.14 -13.68 22.66
CA GLY A 14 -68.07 -12.89 23.48
C GLY A 14 -67.70 -11.41 23.63
N THR A 15 -66.68 -10.92 22.92
CA THR A 15 -66.33 -9.49 22.84
C THR A 15 -66.51 -8.97 21.40
N ASP A 16 -66.33 -7.67 21.21
CA ASP A 16 -66.30 -7.01 19.90
C ASP A 16 -64.92 -7.09 19.20
N THR A 17 -63.93 -7.75 19.84
CA THR A 17 -62.54 -7.76 19.40
C THR A 17 -61.99 -9.18 19.38
N LEU A 18 -61.64 -9.68 18.19
CA LEU A 18 -60.87 -10.92 18.03
C LEU A 18 -59.38 -10.60 17.96
N THR A 19 -58.58 -11.29 18.76
CA THR A 19 -57.13 -11.15 18.75
C THR A 19 -56.49 -12.39 18.14
N PHE A 20 -55.78 -12.21 17.03
CA PHE A 20 -54.95 -13.22 16.41
C PHE A 20 -53.51 -13.06 16.88
N ARG A 21 -52.84 -14.18 17.18
CA ARG A 21 -51.40 -14.17 17.50
C ARG A 21 -50.67 -14.99 16.45
N TYR A 22 -49.68 -14.35 15.85
CA TYR A 22 -48.73 -15.01 14.97
C TYR A 22 -47.33 -14.86 15.58
N THR A 23 -46.65 -15.98 15.72
CA THR A 23 -45.25 -16.02 16.16
C THR A 23 -44.42 -16.26 14.91
N ILE A 24 -43.54 -15.31 14.60
CA ILE A 24 -42.59 -15.41 13.48
C ILE A 24 -41.75 -16.68 13.66
N GLN A 25 -41.68 -17.50 12.60
CA GLN A 25 -40.92 -18.74 12.52
C GLN A 25 -39.70 -18.56 11.63
N SER A 26 -38.76 -19.51 11.70
CA SER A 26 -37.62 -19.50 10.76
C SER A 26 -38.11 -19.59 9.32
N GLY A 27 -37.59 -18.69 8.46
CA GLY A 27 -37.94 -18.61 7.04
C GLY A 27 -39.06 -17.64 6.73
N ASP A 28 -39.76 -17.11 7.74
CA ASP A 28 -40.76 -16.08 7.55
C ASP A 28 -40.06 -14.76 7.25
N VAL A 29 -40.37 -14.19 6.09
CA VAL A 29 -39.82 -12.91 5.61
C VAL A 29 -40.95 -12.16 4.93
N SER A 30 -41.16 -10.91 5.31
CA SER A 30 -42.15 -10.05 4.68
C SER A 30 -41.65 -8.60 4.63
N PRO A 31 -41.57 -7.98 3.44
CA PRO A 31 -41.25 -6.56 3.34
C PRO A 31 -42.40 -5.66 3.82
N ASP A 32 -43.65 -6.17 3.78
CA ASP A 32 -44.84 -5.57 4.37
C ASP A 32 -45.88 -6.66 4.59
N LEU A 33 -46.07 -7.10 5.83
CA LEU A 33 -46.94 -8.23 6.19
C LEU A 33 -48.42 -7.90 5.97
N ASP A 34 -49.08 -8.65 5.10
CA ASP A 34 -50.55 -8.65 4.94
C ASP A 34 -51.10 -10.08 5.07
N TYR A 35 -52.43 -10.20 5.12
CA TYR A 35 -53.08 -11.50 4.92
C TYR A 35 -53.09 -11.88 3.43
N LYS A 36 -53.18 -13.18 3.16
CA LYS A 36 -53.01 -13.76 1.81
C LYS A 36 -54.04 -13.25 0.79
N ALA A 37 -55.30 -13.14 1.20
CA ALA A 37 -56.44 -12.80 0.35
C ALA A 37 -57.66 -12.33 1.18
N VAL A 38 -58.69 -11.81 0.49
CA VAL A 38 -59.94 -11.31 1.11
C VAL A 38 -60.70 -12.35 1.94
N ASP A 39 -60.45 -13.64 1.69
CA ASP A 39 -61.10 -14.78 2.36
C ASP A 39 -60.22 -15.46 3.41
N SER A 40 -59.08 -14.86 3.79
CA SER A 40 -58.10 -15.44 4.73
C SER A 40 -58.65 -15.70 6.15
N LEU A 41 -59.78 -15.10 6.49
CA LEU A 41 -60.38 -15.27 7.81
C LEU A 41 -61.19 -16.58 7.87
N GLU A 42 -60.54 -17.68 8.27
CA GLU A 42 -61.10 -19.04 8.35
C GLU A 42 -61.40 -19.51 9.80
N PHE A 43 -62.58 -20.09 10.06
CA PHE A 43 -63.00 -20.54 11.41
C PHE A 43 -63.28 -22.04 11.54
N ASN A 44 -62.94 -22.87 10.55
CA ASN A 44 -63.13 -24.33 10.60
C ASN A 44 -64.54 -24.76 11.12
N GLY A 45 -65.59 -24.08 10.67
CA GLY A 45 -66.99 -24.32 11.09
C GLY A 45 -67.53 -23.38 12.19
N GLY A 46 -66.72 -22.48 12.74
CA GLY A 46 -67.17 -21.42 13.65
C GLY A 46 -67.83 -20.23 12.94
N THR A 47 -68.57 -19.42 13.68
CA THR A 47 -69.23 -18.19 13.20
C THR A 47 -68.87 -16.99 14.06
N ILE A 48 -68.82 -15.80 13.45
CA ILE A 48 -68.81 -14.52 14.18
C ILE A 48 -70.23 -14.02 14.14
N ARG A 49 -70.86 -13.85 15.30
CA ARG A 49 -72.27 -13.48 15.38
C ARG A 49 -72.54 -12.62 16.62
N ASP A 50 -73.39 -11.61 16.45
CA ASP A 50 -73.89 -10.82 17.57
C ASP A 50 -74.88 -11.64 18.42
N THR A 51 -74.83 -11.44 19.74
CA THR A 51 -75.60 -12.20 20.73
C THR A 51 -77.07 -11.81 20.66
N GLY A 52 -77.84 -12.47 19.79
CA GLY A 52 -79.28 -12.25 19.63
C GLY A 52 -79.76 -12.11 18.18
N ASN A 53 -78.84 -11.93 17.24
CA ASN A 53 -79.12 -12.00 15.80
C ASN A 53 -78.98 -13.46 15.33
N THR A 54 -79.54 -13.87 14.18
CA THR A 54 -79.27 -15.16 13.50
C THR A 54 -78.37 -15.04 12.27
N VAL A 55 -77.98 -13.82 11.89
CA VAL A 55 -77.11 -13.54 10.73
C VAL A 55 -75.65 -13.51 11.18
N ASP A 56 -74.80 -14.30 10.54
CA ASP A 56 -73.35 -14.29 10.75
C ASP A 56 -72.70 -13.04 10.12
N ALA A 57 -71.58 -12.57 10.68
CA ALA A 57 -70.85 -11.44 10.16
C ALA A 57 -70.21 -11.74 8.78
N ASP A 58 -70.11 -10.71 7.94
CA ASP A 58 -69.29 -10.79 6.72
C ASP A 58 -67.82 -10.97 7.11
N ARG A 59 -67.19 -11.98 6.51
CA ARG A 59 -65.79 -12.35 6.76
C ARG A 59 -64.87 -11.90 5.62
N THR A 60 -65.40 -11.20 4.64
CA THR A 60 -64.64 -10.64 3.53
C THR A 60 -63.78 -9.50 4.05
N LEU A 61 -62.48 -9.76 4.15
CA LEU A 61 -61.49 -8.74 4.46
C LEU A 61 -61.33 -7.79 3.26
N PRO A 62 -60.86 -6.55 3.47
CA PRO A 62 -60.40 -5.69 2.39
C PRO A 62 -59.39 -6.41 1.48
N ALA A 63 -59.22 -5.97 0.23
CA ALA A 63 -58.15 -6.53 -0.60
C ALA A 63 -56.78 -6.19 0.03
N PRO A 64 -55.77 -7.08 -0.01
CA PRO A 64 -54.42 -6.76 0.46
C PRO A 64 -53.90 -5.45 -0.19
N GLY A 65 -53.32 -4.58 0.62
CA GLY A 65 -52.91 -3.22 0.24
C GLY A 65 -54.03 -2.16 0.07
N ALA A 66 -55.31 -2.52 0.21
CA ALA A 66 -56.42 -1.56 0.16
C ALA A 66 -56.71 -0.93 1.53
N ALA A 67 -57.40 0.22 1.53
CA ALA A 67 -57.78 0.91 2.76
C ALA A 67 -58.49 -0.04 3.75
N GLY A 68 -57.90 -0.22 4.93
CA GLY A 68 -58.38 -1.12 5.98
C GLY A 68 -57.75 -2.53 5.99
N SER A 69 -56.85 -2.87 5.05
CA SER A 69 -56.02 -4.07 5.13
C SER A 69 -54.91 -3.94 6.18
N LEU A 70 -54.22 -5.04 6.50
CA LEU A 70 -53.13 -5.03 7.47
C LEU A 70 -51.95 -4.22 6.92
N GLY A 71 -51.47 -4.53 5.71
CA GLY A 71 -50.35 -3.85 5.06
C GLY A 71 -50.65 -2.37 4.74
N TYR A 72 -51.91 -2.03 4.42
CA TYR A 72 -52.29 -0.62 4.28
C TYR A 72 -52.22 0.14 5.62
N SER A 73 -52.60 -0.52 6.72
CA SER A 73 -52.74 0.16 8.02
C SER A 73 -51.39 0.37 8.71
N ARG A 74 -50.43 -0.54 8.54
CA ARG A 74 -49.10 -0.50 9.14
C ARG A 74 -48.11 -1.19 8.21
N ASN A 75 -46.94 -0.59 8.02
CA ASN A 75 -45.80 -1.26 7.40
C ASN A 75 -45.15 -2.20 8.43
N ILE A 76 -45.43 -3.49 8.35
CA ILE A 76 -44.89 -4.50 9.29
C ILE A 76 -43.86 -5.34 8.56
N VAL A 77 -42.58 -5.05 8.81
CA VAL A 77 -41.46 -5.80 8.25
C VAL A 77 -41.15 -7.00 9.15
N VAL A 78 -41.01 -8.18 8.53
CA VAL A 78 -40.48 -9.38 9.17
C VAL A 78 -39.12 -9.65 8.55
N ASN A 79 -38.05 -9.34 9.31
CA ASN A 79 -36.68 -9.69 8.98
C ASN A 79 -36.03 -10.43 10.16
N LEU A 80 -35.28 -11.48 9.87
CA LEU A 80 -34.63 -12.38 10.85
C LEU A 80 -33.10 -12.32 10.78
N LEU A 81 -32.55 -11.53 9.85
CA LEU A 81 -31.14 -11.18 9.80
C LEU A 81 -30.99 -9.73 9.33
N GLU A 82 -30.53 -8.88 10.24
CA GLU A 82 -30.44 -7.43 10.06
C GLU A 82 -29.01 -6.94 10.25
N ILE A 83 -28.67 -5.85 9.57
CA ILE A 83 -27.46 -5.07 9.90
C ILE A 83 -27.82 -4.18 11.10
N THR A 84 -27.13 -4.42 12.22
CA THR A 84 -27.41 -3.75 13.50
C THR A 84 -26.40 -2.64 13.82
N GLY A 85 -25.31 -2.56 13.07
CA GLY A 85 -24.31 -1.51 13.23
C GLY A 85 -23.24 -1.54 12.15
N SER A 86 -22.53 -0.43 12.04
CA SER A 86 -21.43 -0.24 11.10
C SER A 86 -20.41 0.72 11.71
N THR A 87 -19.11 0.47 11.51
CA THR A 87 -18.03 1.36 11.94
C THR A 87 -17.04 1.54 10.79
N LEU A 88 -16.87 2.78 10.33
CA LEU A 88 -15.89 3.14 9.32
C LEU A 88 -14.52 3.36 9.98
N ALA A 89 -13.46 2.81 9.39
CA ALA A 89 -12.08 3.06 9.80
C ALA A 89 -11.69 4.54 9.60
N SER A 90 -10.84 5.09 10.47
CA SER A 90 -10.44 6.50 10.41
C SER A 90 -9.68 6.88 9.13
N ASP A 91 -9.01 5.91 8.52
CA ASP A 91 -8.27 5.98 7.25
C ASP A 91 -9.15 5.60 6.04
N ASN A 92 -10.44 5.30 6.26
CA ASN A 92 -11.38 4.80 5.27
C ASN A 92 -11.00 3.44 4.63
N SER A 93 -10.08 2.66 5.21
CA SER A 93 -9.61 1.40 4.59
C SER A 93 -10.57 0.23 4.75
N TYR A 94 -11.50 0.28 5.70
CA TYR A 94 -12.53 -0.74 5.89
C TYR A 94 -13.77 -0.22 6.61
N VAL A 95 -14.85 -1.01 6.53
CA VAL A 95 -16.05 -0.87 7.35
C VAL A 95 -16.31 -2.18 8.09
N ASP A 96 -16.38 -2.12 9.42
CA ASP A 96 -16.81 -3.25 10.25
C ASP A 96 -18.35 -3.26 10.31
N VAL A 97 -18.98 -4.23 9.64
CA VAL A 97 -20.44 -4.42 9.56
C VAL A 97 -20.90 -5.45 10.59
N THR A 98 -21.84 -5.07 11.45
CA THR A 98 -22.36 -5.93 12.53
C THR A 98 -23.75 -6.47 12.18
N PHE A 99 -23.90 -7.77 12.21
CA PHE A 99 -25.16 -8.48 11.97
C PHE A 99 -25.82 -8.92 13.28
N SER A 100 -27.14 -9.11 13.27
CA SER A 100 -27.91 -9.57 14.43
C SER A 100 -27.60 -11.01 14.86
N ALA A 101 -26.93 -11.80 14.02
CA ALA A 101 -26.52 -13.17 14.27
C ALA A 101 -25.25 -13.52 13.46
N GLY A 102 -24.66 -14.69 13.74
CA GLY A 102 -23.53 -15.20 12.95
C GLY A 102 -23.92 -15.47 11.51
N VAL A 103 -23.11 -15.01 10.55
CA VAL A 103 -23.43 -15.03 9.12
C VAL A 103 -22.58 -15.99 8.29
N TYR A 104 -23.16 -16.46 7.18
CA TYR A 104 -22.64 -17.48 6.28
C TYR A 104 -23.02 -17.15 4.83
N ASN A 105 -22.25 -17.61 3.85
CA ASN A 105 -22.60 -17.41 2.42
C ASN A 105 -23.58 -18.46 1.89
N THR A 106 -23.96 -19.46 2.69
CA THR A 106 -25.00 -20.44 2.32
C THR A 106 -26.12 -20.52 3.34
N GLY A 107 -27.34 -20.76 2.86
CA GLY A 107 -28.52 -20.98 3.72
C GLY A 107 -28.46 -22.25 4.57
N GLY A 108 -27.42 -23.09 4.40
CA GLY A 108 -27.17 -24.26 5.24
C GLY A 108 -26.44 -23.95 6.55
N GLY A 109 -26.11 -22.68 6.81
CA GLY A 109 -25.33 -22.28 7.99
C GLY A 109 -23.87 -22.70 7.90
N SER A 110 -23.30 -22.64 6.69
CA SER A 110 -21.90 -22.98 6.43
C SER A 110 -21.30 -22.09 5.34
N GLY A 111 -19.97 -22.04 5.31
CA GLY A 111 -19.21 -21.23 4.36
C GLY A 111 -18.97 -19.80 4.87
N ALA A 112 -17.78 -19.28 4.54
CA ALA A 112 -17.37 -17.93 4.87
C ALA A 112 -17.90 -16.94 3.83
N LEU A 113 -18.17 -15.70 4.23
CA LEU A 113 -18.53 -14.66 3.27
C LEU A 113 -17.35 -14.32 2.35
N GLU A 114 -17.69 -13.95 1.12
CA GLU A 114 -16.80 -13.48 0.08
C GLU A 114 -17.11 -12.00 -0.24
N ASP A 115 -16.20 -11.30 -0.92
CA ASP A 115 -16.39 -9.90 -1.30
C ASP A 115 -17.60 -9.70 -2.21
N THR A 116 -17.89 -10.69 -3.07
CA THR A 116 -19.09 -10.71 -3.93
C THR A 116 -20.41 -10.82 -3.17
N ASP A 117 -20.39 -11.17 -1.88
CA ASP A 117 -21.61 -11.21 -1.06
C ASP A 117 -22.09 -9.82 -0.63
N PHE A 118 -21.28 -8.79 -0.88
CA PHE A 118 -21.55 -7.40 -0.58
C PHE A 118 -21.59 -6.54 -1.84
N SER A 119 -22.32 -5.43 -1.75
CA SER A 119 -22.26 -4.34 -2.73
C SER A 119 -21.93 -3.03 -2.02
N ILE A 120 -21.25 -2.13 -2.72
CA ILE A 120 -20.93 -0.79 -2.24
C ILE A 120 -21.53 0.25 -3.19
N THR A 121 -22.17 1.26 -2.63
CA THR A 121 -22.61 2.46 -3.35
C THR A 121 -21.77 3.64 -2.89
N PHE A 122 -21.18 4.37 -3.85
CA PHE A 122 -20.39 5.57 -3.59
C PHE A 122 -21.12 6.81 -4.10
N ASN A 123 -21.09 7.89 -3.31
CA ASN A 123 -21.56 9.22 -3.74
C ASN A 123 -20.49 10.26 -3.43
N ALA A 124 -20.02 10.97 -4.46
CA ALA A 124 -19.01 12.02 -4.28
C ALA A 124 -19.53 13.22 -3.49
N ASN A 125 -20.83 13.56 -3.55
CA ASN A 125 -21.41 14.71 -2.84
C ASN A 125 -20.64 16.03 -3.04
N SER A 126 -20.08 16.25 -4.23
CA SER A 126 -19.18 17.38 -4.57
C SER A 126 -17.79 17.35 -3.94
N GLY A 127 -17.41 16.21 -3.36
CA GLY A 127 -16.07 15.92 -2.89
C GLY A 127 -15.09 15.55 -4.01
N THR A 128 -13.86 15.26 -3.61
CA THR A 128 -12.72 15.01 -4.50
C THR A 128 -12.53 13.53 -4.83
N ALA A 129 -12.98 12.60 -3.97
CA ALA A 129 -12.88 11.17 -4.31
C ALA A 129 -13.86 10.83 -5.45
N THR A 130 -13.44 9.93 -6.33
CA THR A 130 -14.19 9.61 -7.56
C THR A 130 -14.84 8.22 -7.52
N GLY A 131 -14.49 7.38 -6.55
CA GLY A 131 -15.10 6.06 -6.39
C GLY A 131 -14.70 5.34 -5.11
N ALA A 132 -15.34 4.20 -4.87
CA ALA A 132 -14.97 3.26 -3.82
C ALA A 132 -15.18 1.81 -4.32
N LEU A 133 -14.30 0.90 -3.92
CA LEU A 133 -14.32 -0.52 -4.30
C LEU A 133 -14.24 -1.38 -3.03
N ILE A 134 -14.91 -2.53 -3.02
CA ILE A 134 -14.65 -3.58 -2.03
C ILE A 134 -13.41 -4.34 -2.50
N THR A 135 -12.42 -4.49 -1.63
CA THR A 135 -11.16 -5.17 -1.94
C THR A 135 -11.02 -6.53 -1.26
N GLY A 136 -11.90 -6.83 -0.30
CA GLY A 136 -11.95 -8.13 0.37
C GLY A 136 -12.77 -8.10 1.65
N VAL A 137 -13.03 -9.28 2.21
CA VAL A 137 -13.72 -9.42 3.51
C VAL A 137 -12.89 -10.28 4.47
N THR A 138 -12.79 -9.83 5.71
CA THR A 138 -11.98 -10.49 6.75
C THR A 138 -12.68 -10.42 8.11
N LYS A 139 -12.08 -11.07 9.10
CA LYS A 139 -12.34 -10.77 10.51
C LYS A 139 -11.77 -9.40 10.88
N THR A 140 -12.15 -8.90 12.05
CA THR A 140 -11.65 -7.61 12.58
C THR A 140 -10.18 -7.64 12.99
N ASP A 141 -9.59 -8.83 13.12
CA ASP A 141 -8.15 -9.04 13.33
C ASP A 141 -7.37 -9.24 12.02
N GLY A 142 -8.04 -9.10 10.86
CA GLY A 142 -7.45 -9.26 9.53
C GLY A 142 -7.35 -10.71 9.04
N ASN A 143 -7.66 -11.71 9.87
CA ASN A 143 -7.62 -13.10 9.45
C ASN A 143 -8.81 -13.45 8.53
N PRO A 144 -8.71 -14.52 7.70
CA PRO A 144 -9.82 -15.00 6.89
C PRO A 144 -11.06 -15.35 7.72
N LEU A 145 -12.24 -15.09 7.14
CA LEU A 145 -13.52 -15.50 7.69
C LEU A 145 -13.67 -17.02 7.70
N ALA A 146 -14.39 -17.57 8.68
CA ALA A 146 -14.70 -19.00 8.77
C ALA A 146 -16.21 -19.29 8.64
N GLY A 147 -17.06 -18.27 8.73
CA GLY A 147 -18.51 -18.39 8.85
C GLY A 147 -18.94 -18.41 10.31
N GLY A 148 -20.07 -17.76 10.60
CA GLY A 148 -20.62 -17.60 11.94
C GLY A 148 -20.14 -16.37 12.69
N GLU A 149 -19.26 -15.56 12.09
CA GLU A 149 -18.91 -14.25 12.63
C GLU A 149 -20.13 -13.32 12.66
N THR A 150 -20.26 -12.51 13.71
CA THR A 150 -21.31 -11.48 13.82
C THR A 150 -20.83 -10.11 13.35
N VAL A 151 -19.52 -9.91 13.23
CA VAL A 151 -18.90 -8.68 12.72
C VAL A 151 -17.99 -9.07 11.57
N ILE A 152 -18.22 -8.44 10.43
CA ILE A 152 -17.49 -8.67 9.18
C ILE A 152 -16.75 -7.39 8.83
N ARG A 153 -15.43 -7.47 8.66
CA ARG A 153 -14.65 -6.37 8.12
C ARG A 153 -14.73 -6.41 6.60
N VAL A 154 -15.38 -5.41 6.02
CA VAL A 154 -15.40 -5.19 4.58
C VAL A 154 -14.28 -4.21 4.25
N ASN A 155 -13.17 -4.71 3.70
CA ASN A 155 -12.06 -3.89 3.26
C ASN A 155 -12.44 -3.15 1.98
N ILE A 156 -12.12 -1.86 1.92
CA ILE A 156 -12.47 -0.98 0.81
C ILE A 156 -11.25 -0.19 0.34
N SER A 157 -11.28 0.26 -0.91
CA SER A 157 -10.33 1.20 -1.47
C SER A 157 -11.08 2.41 -2.00
N ILE A 158 -10.65 3.60 -1.62
CA ILE A 158 -11.18 4.87 -2.13
C ILE A 158 -10.32 5.31 -3.32
N ILE A 159 -10.98 5.69 -4.41
CA ILE A 159 -10.33 6.20 -5.61
C ILE A 159 -10.22 7.72 -5.46
N ASP A 160 -8.98 8.23 -5.52
CA ASP A 160 -8.60 9.62 -5.20
C ASP A 160 -8.85 10.01 -3.73
N ASP A 161 -8.46 11.23 -3.37
CA ASP A 161 -8.50 11.71 -1.99
C ASP A 161 -9.93 12.01 -1.55
N SER A 162 -10.36 11.49 -0.40
CA SER A 162 -11.62 11.91 0.21
C SER A 162 -11.48 13.28 0.87
N SER A 163 -12.40 14.18 0.57
CA SER A 163 -12.50 15.53 1.13
C SER A 163 -13.37 15.61 2.39
N GLY A 164 -14.03 14.51 2.77
CA GLY A 164 -14.82 14.42 3.99
C GLY A 164 -16.32 14.66 3.79
N VAL A 165 -16.78 14.74 2.53
CA VAL A 165 -18.21 14.90 2.20
C VAL A 165 -18.75 13.72 1.41
N GLU A 166 -17.87 12.89 0.85
CA GLU A 166 -18.22 11.69 0.12
C GLU A 166 -18.87 10.67 1.06
N THR A 167 -19.79 9.86 0.53
CA THR A 167 -20.43 8.80 1.30
C THR A 167 -20.30 7.45 0.63
N VAL A 168 -20.12 6.41 1.45
CA VAL A 168 -20.23 5.00 1.05
C VAL A 168 -21.39 4.34 1.78
N GLU A 169 -22.04 3.39 1.13
CA GLU A 169 -23.11 2.59 1.70
C GLU A 169 -22.90 1.13 1.31
N ILE A 170 -22.81 0.23 2.29
CA ILE A 170 -22.63 -1.21 2.07
C ILE A 170 -23.96 -1.93 2.30
N LYS A 171 -24.24 -2.91 1.45
CA LYS A 171 -25.44 -3.76 1.47
C LYS A 171 -25.07 -5.21 1.16
N PRO A 172 -25.90 -6.20 1.54
CA PRO A 172 -25.85 -7.51 0.91
C PRO A 172 -25.98 -7.35 -0.62
N ALA A 173 -25.21 -8.10 -1.41
CA ALA A 173 -25.24 -7.99 -2.87
C ALA A 173 -26.62 -8.34 -3.44
N ASP A 174 -27.26 -9.37 -2.88
CA ASP A 174 -28.64 -9.73 -3.14
C ASP A 174 -29.30 -10.42 -1.92
N SER A 175 -30.57 -10.84 -2.06
CA SER A 175 -31.34 -11.51 -1.01
C SER A 175 -30.98 -13.00 -0.82
N THR A 176 -29.85 -13.44 -1.39
CA THR A 176 -29.33 -14.80 -1.34
C THR A 176 -27.81 -14.86 -1.11
N SER A 177 -27.17 -13.73 -0.78
CA SER A 177 -25.73 -13.67 -0.56
C SER A 177 -25.32 -13.97 0.89
N ILE A 178 -26.13 -13.55 1.86
CA ILE A 178 -25.77 -13.60 3.28
C ILE A 178 -26.90 -14.24 4.08
N TYR A 179 -26.58 -15.27 4.87
CA TYR A 179 -27.53 -16.04 5.67
C TYR A 179 -27.09 -16.14 7.13
N ASN A 180 -28.06 -16.29 8.04
CA ASN A 180 -27.76 -16.70 9.41
C ASN A 180 -27.66 -18.24 9.52
N GLY A 181 -27.24 -18.76 10.68
CA GLY A 181 -27.11 -20.20 10.91
C GLY A 181 -28.43 -20.99 10.86
N ALA A 182 -29.59 -20.31 10.87
CA ALA A 182 -30.91 -20.91 10.70
C ALA A 182 -31.40 -20.87 9.24
N GLY A 183 -30.59 -20.34 8.32
CA GLY A 183 -30.87 -20.24 6.88
C GLY A 183 -31.70 -19.03 6.47
N ASN A 184 -31.88 -18.02 7.32
CA ASN A 184 -32.58 -16.79 6.95
C ASN A 184 -31.62 -15.83 6.26
N ALA A 185 -31.99 -15.36 5.07
CA ALA A 185 -31.19 -14.43 4.30
C ALA A 185 -31.34 -12.99 4.79
N ALA A 186 -30.24 -12.22 4.76
CA ALA A 186 -30.31 -10.76 4.86
C ALA A 186 -31.01 -10.21 3.61
N LEU A 187 -31.89 -9.22 3.80
CA LEU A 187 -32.52 -8.54 2.67
C LEU A 187 -31.50 -7.68 1.94
N ASN A 188 -31.60 -7.56 0.61
CA ASN A 188 -30.77 -6.63 -0.16
C ASN A 188 -31.11 -5.15 0.09
N THR A 189 -32.15 -4.89 0.88
CA THR A 189 -32.51 -3.57 1.40
C THR A 189 -31.84 -3.26 2.75
N GLU A 190 -31.26 -4.28 3.42
CA GLU A 190 -30.43 -4.05 4.60
C GLU A 190 -29.21 -3.21 4.21
N THR A 191 -28.84 -2.28 5.09
CA THR A 191 -27.72 -1.40 4.81
C THR A 191 -27.03 -0.93 6.07
N THR A 192 -25.75 -0.61 5.92
CA THR A 192 -25.00 0.18 6.90
C THR A 192 -25.52 1.60 7.08
N GLY A 193 -26.40 2.07 6.18
CA GLY A 193 -26.68 3.48 5.96
C GLY A 193 -25.50 4.18 5.29
N GLN A 194 -25.69 5.45 4.95
CA GLN A 194 -24.62 6.27 4.39
C GLN A 194 -23.58 6.60 5.46
N LEU A 195 -22.36 6.12 5.25
CA LEU A 195 -21.18 6.45 6.03
C LEU A 195 -20.43 7.57 5.33
N THR A 196 -20.23 8.70 6.01
CA THR A 196 -19.42 9.80 5.47
C THR A 196 -17.95 9.41 5.58
N LEU A 197 -17.23 9.46 4.46
CA LEU A 197 -15.79 9.22 4.43
C LEU A 197 -15.08 10.30 5.26
N ASN A 198 -14.01 9.91 5.94
CA ASN A 198 -13.15 10.85 6.62
C ASN A 198 -12.36 11.65 5.57
N ALA A 199 -12.17 12.95 5.79
CA ALA A 199 -11.24 13.71 4.97
C ALA A 199 -9.82 13.16 5.20
N LEU A 200 -9.10 12.79 4.13
CA LEU A 200 -7.69 12.48 4.27
C LEU A 200 -6.96 13.75 4.70
N GLY A 201 -6.25 13.67 5.82
CA GLY A 201 -5.49 14.79 6.36
C GLY A 201 -4.49 15.30 5.33
N TRP A 202 -4.39 16.62 5.21
CA TRP A 202 -3.19 17.23 4.66
C TRP A 202 -2.12 17.24 5.75
N TYR A 203 -0.85 17.26 5.36
CA TYR A 203 0.26 17.31 6.32
C TYR A 203 0.09 18.47 7.30
N ASP A 204 -0.22 19.66 6.76
CA ASP A 204 -0.77 20.78 7.49
C ASP A 204 -1.48 21.76 6.53
N SER A 205 -2.03 22.87 7.06
CA SER A 205 -2.80 23.86 6.29
C SER A 205 -1.98 24.82 5.42
N TYR A 206 -0.65 24.80 5.48
CA TYR A 206 0.23 25.68 4.70
C TYR A 206 0.58 25.12 3.32
N TRP A 207 0.39 23.81 3.13
CA TRP A 207 0.66 23.14 1.85
C TRP A 207 -0.52 23.30 0.90
N SER A 208 -0.23 23.65 -0.34
CA SER A 208 -1.28 23.95 -1.35
C SER A 208 -1.42 22.86 -2.40
N TYR A 209 -0.39 22.01 -2.56
CA TYR A 209 -0.38 20.94 -3.55
C TYR A 209 0.21 19.66 -2.96
N ARG A 210 -0.28 18.52 -3.45
CA ARG A 210 0.35 17.22 -3.26
C ARG A 210 0.21 16.36 -4.52
N ILE A 211 1.10 15.41 -4.68
CA ILE A 211 1.06 14.36 -5.70
C ILE A 211 1.09 13.02 -4.97
N LYS A 212 0.12 12.16 -5.26
CA LYS A 212 0.15 10.76 -4.84
C LYS A 212 1.16 10.00 -5.69
N ILE A 213 2.03 9.24 -5.05
CA ILE A 213 3.01 8.36 -5.70
C ILE A 213 2.69 6.94 -5.25
N THR A 214 2.44 6.06 -6.21
CA THR A 214 2.17 4.63 -5.96
C THR A 214 3.41 3.84 -6.34
N LEU A 215 4.00 3.17 -5.34
CA LEU A 215 5.13 2.27 -5.49
C LEU A 215 4.59 0.90 -5.88
N ASP A 216 5.00 0.41 -7.05
CA ASP A 216 4.56 -0.87 -7.62
C ASP A 216 5.05 -2.05 -6.76
N GLY A 217 4.13 -2.66 -6.03
CA GLY A 217 4.40 -3.80 -5.14
C GLY A 217 4.90 -5.03 -5.88
N THR A 218 4.67 -5.13 -7.20
CA THR A 218 5.19 -6.23 -8.02
C THR A 218 6.70 -6.16 -8.24
N LYS A 219 7.32 -5.01 -7.93
CA LYS A 219 8.79 -4.82 -7.96
C LYS A 219 9.47 -5.16 -6.65
N VAL A 220 8.70 -5.35 -5.57
CA VAL A 220 9.23 -5.66 -4.25
C VAL A 220 9.32 -7.18 -4.08
N THR A 221 10.50 -7.67 -3.69
CA THR A 221 10.71 -9.09 -3.38
C THR A 221 10.89 -9.26 -1.86
N GLY A 222 9.96 -9.96 -1.22
CA GLY A 222 9.91 -10.08 0.24
C GLY A 222 9.31 -8.84 0.90
N ASN A 223 9.46 -8.74 2.21
CA ASN A 223 9.08 -7.55 2.98
C ASN A 223 10.35 -6.79 3.33
N VAL A 224 10.33 -5.48 3.08
CA VAL A 224 11.43 -4.57 3.41
C VAL A 224 10.89 -3.47 4.33
N THR A 225 11.71 -3.02 5.26
CA THR A 225 11.40 -1.96 6.21
C THR A 225 12.47 -0.88 6.12
N ASP A 226 12.10 0.36 6.44
CA ASP A 226 13.03 1.50 6.51
C ASP A 226 13.89 1.61 5.24
N PHE A 227 13.27 1.42 4.07
CA PHE A 227 13.97 1.26 2.80
C PHE A 227 14.05 2.60 2.05
N PRO A 228 15.26 3.11 1.74
CA PRO A 228 15.44 4.29 0.90
C PRO A 228 15.01 4.02 -0.55
N TYR A 229 13.88 4.61 -0.94
CA TYR A 229 13.32 4.49 -2.27
C TYR A 229 13.64 5.73 -3.12
N LEU A 230 14.16 5.50 -4.34
CA LEU A 230 14.43 6.57 -5.30
C LEU A 230 13.13 7.05 -5.97
N VAL A 231 12.74 8.28 -5.68
CA VAL A 231 11.73 9.03 -6.43
C VAL A 231 12.43 9.84 -7.52
N TYR A 232 12.28 9.41 -8.77
CA TYR A 232 12.82 10.11 -9.93
C TYR A 232 11.73 10.63 -10.86
N LEU A 233 11.65 11.95 -11.00
CA LEU A 233 10.81 12.64 -11.96
C LEU A 233 11.71 13.40 -12.94
N ALA A 234 11.73 12.99 -14.22
CA ALA A 234 12.51 13.70 -15.23
C ALA A 234 11.98 15.13 -15.52
N SER A 235 10.68 15.36 -15.28
CA SER A 235 10.03 16.67 -15.32
C SER A 235 8.65 16.57 -14.69
N ASN A 236 8.15 17.66 -14.11
CA ASN A 236 6.78 17.76 -13.62
C ASN A 236 6.31 19.23 -13.66
N ALA A 237 5.31 19.51 -14.50
CA ALA A 237 4.84 20.88 -14.73
C ALA A 237 4.23 21.53 -13.49
N SER A 238 3.63 20.76 -12.58
CA SER A 238 3.03 21.30 -11.36
C SER A 238 4.10 21.66 -10.33
N LEU A 239 5.11 20.80 -10.14
CA LEU A 239 6.28 21.13 -9.33
C LEU A 239 6.98 22.39 -9.87
N ALA A 240 7.26 22.43 -11.18
CA ALA A 240 7.91 23.57 -11.82
C ALA A 240 7.18 24.91 -11.58
N ALA A 241 5.85 24.88 -11.56
CA ALA A 241 5.03 26.07 -11.41
C ALA A 241 4.81 26.49 -9.96
N ASN A 242 4.81 25.54 -9.01
CA ASN A 242 4.27 25.76 -7.69
C ASN A 242 5.23 25.47 -6.53
N ALA A 243 6.28 24.67 -6.72
CA ALA A 243 7.30 24.50 -5.70
C ALA A 243 8.23 25.73 -5.65
N ARG A 244 8.81 25.96 -4.48
CA ARG A 244 9.66 27.11 -4.17
C ARG A 244 10.88 27.14 -5.08
N SER A 245 11.14 28.32 -5.62
CA SER A 245 12.19 28.59 -6.61
C SER A 245 13.07 29.78 -6.28
N ASP A 246 12.96 30.32 -5.05
CA ASP A 246 13.82 31.39 -4.58
C ASP A 246 15.26 30.90 -4.48
N VAL A 247 16.21 31.71 -4.96
CA VAL A 247 17.64 31.36 -4.99
C VAL A 247 18.16 31.01 -3.58
N GLY A 248 18.72 29.81 -3.45
CA GLY A 248 19.27 29.26 -2.20
C GLY A 248 18.24 28.53 -1.33
N PHE A 249 16.99 28.40 -1.79
CA PHE A 249 15.89 27.72 -1.10
C PHE A 249 15.05 26.87 -2.06
N GLU A 250 15.57 26.59 -3.26
CA GLU A 250 14.88 25.81 -4.27
C GLU A 250 14.50 24.43 -3.73
N GLY A 251 13.22 24.06 -3.82
CA GLY A 251 12.74 22.76 -3.38
C GLY A 251 12.66 22.55 -1.86
N PHE A 252 12.93 23.59 -1.04
CA PHE A 252 12.80 23.49 0.43
C PHE A 252 11.36 23.20 0.85
N ASP A 253 10.38 23.51 0.01
CA ASP A 253 8.98 23.16 0.18
C ASP A 253 8.63 21.87 -0.56
N ILE A 254 9.51 20.87 -0.57
CA ILE A 254 9.16 19.52 -1.01
C ILE A 254 9.22 18.63 0.23
N LEU A 255 8.12 17.93 0.54
CA LEU A 255 8.06 17.00 1.66
C LEU A 255 7.37 15.71 1.22
N PHE A 256 7.61 14.63 1.95
CA PHE A 256 6.94 13.35 1.71
C PHE A 256 6.20 12.89 2.96
N THR A 257 5.04 12.28 2.80
CA THR A 257 4.29 11.60 3.86
C THR A 257 3.93 10.19 3.44
N SER A 258 3.59 9.33 4.40
CA SER A 258 2.90 8.08 4.11
C SER A 258 1.51 8.31 3.50
N ASP A 259 0.82 7.22 3.17
CA ASP A 259 -0.52 7.16 2.60
C ASP A 259 -1.62 7.83 3.44
N ASP A 260 -1.38 8.10 4.72
CA ASP A 260 -2.29 8.86 5.58
C ASP A 260 -2.30 10.37 5.27
N GLY A 261 -1.33 10.85 4.47
CA GLY A 261 -1.17 12.25 4.12
C GLY A 261 -0.62 13.13 5.24
N ALA A 262 -0.27 12.60 6.41
CA ALA A 262 0.07 13.35 7.62
C ALA A 262 1.38 12.91 8.28
N THR A 263 1.74 11.63 8.20
CA THR A 263 2.98 11.10 8.79
C THR A 263 4.15 11.42 7.86
N LYS A 264 4.97 12.40 8.23
CA LYS A 264 6.16 12.80 7.47
C LYS A 264 7.17 11.65 7.36
N LEU A 265 7.72 11.48 6.17
CA LEU A 265 8.81 10.55 5.87
C LEU A 265 10.14 11.32 5.74
N ASP A 266 11.21 10.69 6.21
CA ASP A 266 12.55 11.21 6.02
C ASP A 266 12.92 11.11 4.54
N HIS A 267 13.58 12.16 4.03
CA HIS A 267 13.97 12.22 2.64
C HIS A 267 15.24 13.07 2.44
N GLU A 268 15.91 12.85 1.32
CA GLU A 268 17.02 13.64 0.84
C GLU A 268 16.74 14.04 -0.61
N ILE A 269 16.84 15.33 -0.92
CA ILE A 269 16.74 15.83 -2.29
C ILE A 269 18.15 15.93 -2.87
N GLU A 270 18.46 15.04 -3.80
CA GLU A 270 19.74 15.02 -4.52
C GLU A 270 19.79 16.08 -5.62
N LYS A 271 18.65 16.30 -6.31
CA LYS A 271 18.53 17.29 -7.39
C LYS A 271 17.10 17.79 -7.52
N TYR A 272 16.94 19.10 -7.64
CA TYR A 272 15.69 19.74 -8.06
C TYR A 272 15.95 20.84 -9.09
N VAL A 273 15.21 20.82 -10.20
CA VAL A 273 15.31 21.85 -11.25
C VAL A 273 14.00 22.60 -11.37
N THR A 274 13.97 23.83 -10.85
CA THR A 274 12.77 24.68 -10.78
C THR A 274 12.07 24.89 -12.13
N GLY A 275 12.82 25.02 -13.22
CA GLY A 275 12.24 25.29 -14.55
C GLY A 275 11.50 24.11 -15.19
N THR A 276 11.87 22.88 -14.84
CA THR A 276 11.28 21.65 -15.42
C THR A 276 10.49 20.83 -14.41
N GLY A 277 10.68 21.08 -13.12
CA GLY A 277 10.21 20.23 -12.04
C GLY A 277 10.90 18.86 -12.04
N GLU A 278 12.10 18.76 -12.61
CA GLU A 278 12.94 17.56 -12.45
C GLU A 278 13.26 17.39 -10.96
N LEU A 279 13.08 16.17 -10.45
CA LEU A 279 13.33 15.82 -9.06
C LEU A 279 14.03 14.47 -8.98
N VAL A 280 15.10 14.42 -8.20
CA VAL A 280 15.76 13.20 -7.74
C VAL A 280 15.79 13.28 -6.22
N ALA A 281 15.03 12.41 -5.57
CA ALA A 281 14.94 12.35 -4.12
C ALA A 281 14.95 10.90 -3.63
N TRP A 282 15.59 10.69 -2.49
CA TRP A 282 15.56 9.43 -1.75
C TRP A 282 14.60 9.58 -0.59
N VAL A 283 13.65 8.66 -0.44
CA VAL A 283 12.60 8.71 0.59
C VAL A 283 12.63 7.41 1.38
N GLU A 284 12.74 7.49 2.70
CA GLU A 284 12.65 6.32 3.57
C GLU A 284 11.21 5.81 3.61
N ILE A 285 10.98 4.61 3.08
CA ILE A 285 9.67 3.95 3.11
C ILE A 285 9.64 2.99 4.30
N PRO A 286 8.80 3.22 5.32
CA PRO A 286 8.84 2.44 6.57
C PRO A 286 8.56 0.95 6.37
N SER A 287 7.73 0.60 5.38
CA SER A 287 7.40 -0.78 5.06
C SER A 287 6.91 -0.90 3.62
N MET A 288 7.41 -1.89 2.91
CA MET A 288 6.86 -2.36 1.63
C MET A 288 6.77 -3.88 1.64
N SER A 289 5.72 -4.43 1.02
CA SER A 289 5.48 -5.86 0.95
C SER A 289 5.32 -6.34 -0.48
N ALA A 290 5.82 -7.54 -0.76
CA ALA A 290 5.72 -8.13 -2.10
C ALA A 290 4.26 -8.25 -2.57
N GLY A 291 3.98 -7.73 -3.76
CA GLY A 291 2.68 -7.80 -4.41
C GLY A 291 1.62 -6.83 -3.86
N VAL A 292 1.99 -5.92 -2.96
CA VAL A 292 1.10 -4.89 -2.40
C VAL A 292 1.66 -3.52 -2.75
N ASP A 293 0.90 -2.73 -3.50
CA ASP A 293 1.27 -1.37 -3.81
C ASP A 293 1.34 -0.53 -2.53
N THR A 294 2.32 0.36 -2.46
CA THR A 294 2.50 1.28 -1.33
C THR A 294 2.32 2.70 -1.81
N ASP A 295 1.42 3.44 -1.18
CA ASP A 295 1.16 4.83 -1.53
C ASP A 295 1.91 5.79 -0.60
N ILE A 296 2.42 6.88 -1.15
CA ILE A 296 2.96 8.03 -0.41
C ILE A 296 2.45 9.33 -1.06
N TYR A 297 2.56 10.45 -0.35
CA TYR A 297 2.30 11.76 -0.92
C TYR A 297 3.55 12.62 -0.92
N MET A 298 3.78 13.32 -2.02
CA MET A 298 4.76 14.39 -2.13
C MET A 298 4.03 15.73 -2.10
N TYR A 299 4.27 16.56 -1.09
CA TYR A 299 3.67 17.89 -0.93
C TYR A 299 4.60 19.00 -1.42
N TYR A 300 3.99 20.10 -1.88
CA TYR A 300 4.69 21.33 -2.28
C TYR A 300 3.78 22.57 -2.29
N GLY A 301 4.38 23.74 -2.52
CA GLY A 301 3.69 25.03 -2.57
C GLY A 301 3.57 25.75 -1.25
N TYR A 302 4.46 25.45 -0.29
CA TYR A 302 4.60 26.23 0.93
C TYR A 302 5.80 27.19 0.80
N ALA A 303 5.57 28.36 0.22
CA ALA A 303 6.61 29.33 -0.13
C ALA A 303 7.54 29.79 1.03
N SER A 304 7.17 29.58 2.29
CA SER A 304 7.98 29.93 3.47
C SER A 304 8.49 28.71 4.24
N ALA A 305 8.34 27.50 3.71
CA ALA A 305 8.86 26.29 4.34
C ALA A 305 10.38 26.41 4.56
N PRO A 306 10.89 26.05 5.76
CA PRO A 306 12.31 25.76 5.91
C PRO A 306 12.66 24.47 5.14
N ASP A 307 13.94 24.17 5.00
CA ASP A 307 14.36 22.88 4.43
C ASP A 307 13.68 21.73 5.17
N GLN A 308 13.03 20.86 4.39
CA GLN A 308 12.28 19.71 4.90
C GLN A 308 13.10 18.42 4.88
N SER A 309 14.27 18.39 4.24
CA SER A 309 15.11 17.20 4.09
C SER A 309 15.71 16.76 5.43
N ASN A 310 15.93 15.45 5.56
CA ASN A 310 16.62 14.80 6.66
C ASN A 310 17.42 13.59 6.12
N ALA A 311 18.54 13.86 5.45
CA ALA A 311 19.37 12.82 4.84
C ALA A 311 19.85 11.76 5.85
N ALA A 312 20.22 12.19 7.07
CA ALA A 312 20.63 11.27 8.13
C ALA A 312 19.51 10.35 8.63
N GLY A 313 18.24 10.73 8.42
CA GLY A 313 17.08 9.86 8.66
C GLY A 313 16.89 8.82 7.56
N VAL A 314 17.08 9.23 6.30
CA VAL A 314 17.01 8.30 5.14
C VAL A 314 18.04 7.20 5.25
N TRP A 315 19.27 7.56 5.59
CA TRP A 315 20.38 6.61 5.66
C TRP A 315 20.61 6.19 7.12
N ASP A 316 19.85 5.19 7.53
CA ASP A 316 19.90 4.63 8.88
C ASP A 316 21.29 4.02 9.23
N GLY A 317 21.40 3.44 10.43
CA GLY A 317 22.65 2.84 10.90
C GLY A 317 23.19 1.66 10.08
N ASN A 318 22.41 1.10 9.16
CA ASN A 318 22.84 0.03 8.26
C ASN A 318 23.65 0.58 7.07
N TYR A 319 23.48 1.87 6.72
CA TYR A 319 24.28 2.55 5.71
C TYR A 319 25.56 3.10 6.31
N LYS A 320 26.72 2.61 5.82
CA LYS A 320 28.04 3.06 6.32
C LYS A 320 28.60 4.25 5.56
N ALA A 321 28.26 4.40 4.29
CA ALA A 321 28.56 5.57 3.50
C ALA A 321 27.66 5.60 2.27
N VAL A 322 27.24 6.80 1.85
CA VAL A 322 26.43 7.03 0.65
C VAL A 322 26.95 8.26 -0.05
N TYR A 323 27.35 8.12 -1.32
CA TYR A 323 27.87 9.22 -2.12
C TYR A 323 27.02 9.37 -3.39
N HIS A 324 26.30 10.49 -3.49
CA HIS A 324 25.56 10.86 -4.70
C HIS A 324 26.46 11.47 -5.78
N LEU A 325 27.70 11.82 -5.42
CA LEU A 325 28.73 12.33 -6.32
C LEU A 325 28.28 13.61 -7.07
N ASN A 326 27.44 14.42 -6.43
CA ASN A 326 26.80 15.59 -7.02
C ASN A 326 27.60 16.88 -6.82
N GLU A 327 28.68 16.83 -6.04
CA GLU A 327 29.49 18.00 -5.71
C GLU A 327 30.25 18.51 -6.93
N ALA A 328 30.29 19.84 -7.06
CA ALA A 328 31.12 20.48 -8.05
C ALA A 328 32.58 20.41 -7.61
N VAL A 329 33.36 19.59 -8.30
CA VAL A 329 34.81 19.50 -8.09
C VAL A 329 35.59 20.22 -9.20
N THR A 330 36.84 20.56 -8.91
CA THR A 330 37.73 21.16 -9.92
C THR A 330 38.38 20.06 -10.72
N ASP A 331 38.14 20.05 -12.03
CA ASP A 331 38.76 19.12 -12.98
C ASP A 331 40.27 18.99 -12.74
N ASN A 332 40.76 17.75 -12.64
CA ASN A 332 42.17 17.41 -12.45
C ASN A 332 42.83 18.05 -11.20
N ALA A 333 42.09 18.13 -10.08
CA ALA A 333 42.59 18.66 -8.81
C ALA A 333 42.56 17.62 -7.66
N SER A 334 43.26 17.94 -6.57
CA SER A 334 43.11 17.20 -5.30
C SER A 334 42.50 18.09 -4.23
N ALA A 335 41.48 17.57 -3.53
CA ALA A 335 40.76 18.28 -2.49
C ALA A 335 40.24 17.30 -1.43
N THR A 336 40.50 17.59 -0.16
CA THR A 336 40.05 16.77 0.97
C THR A 336 38.56 16.97 1.23
N GLY A 337 37.82 15.88 1.44
CA GLY A 337 36.38 15.89 1.75
C GLY A 337 35.53 16.56 0.67
N ALA A 338 35.89 16.36 -0.60
CA ALA A 338 35.21 16.99 -1.73
C ALA A 338 33.91 16.28 -2.11
N HIS A 339 33.80 14.98 -1.82
CA HIS A 339 32.62 14.16 -2.07
C HIS A 339 31.97 13.82 -0.73
N LEU A 340 30.78 14.34 -0.48
CA LEU A 340 30.17 14.28 0.85
C LEU A 340 29.49 12.92 1.04
N ASP A 341 29.61 12.40 2.26
CA ASP A 341 28.85 11.24 2.71
C ASP A 341 27.49 11.69 3.26
N SER A 342 26.40 11.24 2.63
CA SER A 342 25.03 11.56 3.05
C SER A 342 24.62 10.87 4.37
N THR A 343 25.40 9.89 4.84
CA THR A 343 25.13 9.24 6.13
C THR A 343 25.63 10.08 7.30
N ALA A 344 25.14 9.79 8.51
CA ALA A 344 25.63 10.43 9.74
C ALA A 344 27.10 10.08 10.10
N ASN A 345 27.78 9.23 9.31
CA ASN A 345 29.16 8.83 9.56
C ASN A 345 30.18 9.85 9.06
N ASN A 346 29.81 10.74 8.13
CA ASN A 346 30.69 11.73 7.52
C ASN A 346 32.00 11.13 6.98
N ASN A 347 31.91 10.01 6.27
CA ASN A 347 33.05 9.38 5.61
C ASN A 347 33.47 10.11 4.32
N ASP A 348 33.43 11.44 4.30
CA ASP A 348 33.63 12.26 3.10
C ASP A 348 34.89 11.83 2.30
N GLY A 349 34.72 11.67 0.99
CA GLY A 349 35.74 11.24 0.06
C GLY A 349 36.66 12.39 -0.40
N ASP A 350 37.95 12.11 -0.46
CA ASP A 350 38.96 13.00 -1.01
C ASP A 350 39.01 12.88 -2.53
N GLN A 351 38.94 14.02 -3.22
CA GLN A 351 39.13 14.12 -4.66
C GLN A 351 40.60 13.89 -5.01
N TYR A 352 40.86 13.03 -6.00
CA TYR A 352 42.12 12.97 -6.71
C TYR A 352 41.83 12.93 -8.21
N ASN A 353 42.08 14.05 -8.88
CA ASN A 353 42.07 14.25 -10.34
C ASN A 353 40.79 13.86 -11.09
N ASN A 354 39.70 13.49 -10.42
CA ASN A 354 38.42 13.21 -11.05
C ASN A 354 37.66 14.49 -11.43
N SER A 355 36.69 14.33 -12.34
CA SER A 355 35.95 15.44 -12.96
C SER A 355 34.45 15.22 -12.96
N PRO A 356 33.62 16.27 -12.78
CA PRO A 356 32.17 16.09 -12.72
C PRO A 356 31.59 15.77 -14.09
N VAL A 357 30.68 14.79 -14.14
CA VAL A 357 29.97 14.37 -15.35
C VAL A 357 28.50 14.10 -15.04
N THR A 358 27.66 13.98 -16.07
CA THR A 358 26.29 13.48 -15.88
C THR A 358 26.32 11.99 -15.58
N GLY A 359 25.74 11.60 -14.45
CA GLY A 359 25.67 10.21 -14.01
C GLY A 359 24.49 9.45 -14.63
N LYS A 360 24.28 8.21 -14.17
CA LYS A 360 23.06 7.46 -14.50
C LYS A 360 21.82 8.11 -13.88
N ILE A 361 21.95 8.50 -12.62
CA ILE A 361 20.99 9.25 -11.82
C ILE A 361 21.71 10.56 -11.45
N ALA A 362 21.09 11.71 -11.74
CA ALA A 362 21.67 13.04 -11.60
C ALA A 362 23.13 13.17 -12.12
N ASN A 363 24.12 13.23 -11.22
CA ASN A 363 25.52 13.52 -11.51
C ASN A 363 26.41 12.30 -11.23
N GLY A 364 27.67 12.39 -11.62
CA GLY A 364 28.69 11.38 -11.35
C GLY A 364 30.08 11.98 -11.50
N GLN A 365 31.10 11.14 -11.33
CA GLN A 365 32.50 11.53 -11.51
C GLN A 365 33.14 10.68 -12.58
N ASP A 366 33.86 11.36 -13.47
CA ASP A 366 34.68 10.76 -14.50
C ASP A 366 36.10 10.51 -13.96
N LEU A 367 36.62 9.33 -14.30
CA LEU A 367 37.93 8.81 -13.92
C LEU A 367 38.64 8.42 -15.21
N GLU A 368 39.18 9.42 -15.91
CA GLU A 368 39.70 9.34 -17.29
C GLU A 368 40.76 8.24 -17.49
N GLY A 369 41.45 7.84 -16.41
CA GLY A 369 42.28 6.64 -16.36
C GLY A 369 43.49 6.69 -17.29
N ASP A 370 43.97 7.88 -17.66
CA ASP A 370 45.12 8.09 -18.53
C ASP A 370 46.44 7.90 -17.75
N VAL A 371 46.45 8.20 -16.45
CA VAL A 371 47.49 7.88 -15.46
C VAL A 371 46.83 7.38 -14.16
N ARG A 372 47.51 6.58 -13.32
CA ARG A 372 46.87 5.99 -12.10
C ARG A 372 46.67 7.00 -10.96
N ASP A 373 46.19 8.19 -11.24
CA ASP A 373 46.02 9.22 -10.22
C ASP A 373 44.61 9.82 -10.15
N GLU A 374 43.66 9.34 -10.95
CA GLU A 374 42.23 9.66 -10.78
C GLU A 374 41.53 8.61 -9.90
N TYR A 375 41.06 9.03 -8.74
CA TYR A 375 40.21 8.24 -7.86
C TYR A 375 39.58 9.12 -6.78
N ILE A 376 38.55 8.60 -6.14
CA ILE A 376 38.03 9.16 -4.89
C ILE A 376 38.55 8.27 -3.77
N GLU A 377 39.33 8.83 -2.85
CA GLU A 377 39.81 8.09 -1.69
C GLU A 377 38.85 8.32 -0.53
N ILE A 378 38.22 7.24 -0.07
CA ILE A 378 37.47 7.26 1.19
C ILE A 378 38.48 7.03 2.32
N PRO A 379 38.74 8.01 3.20
CA PRO A 379 39.73 7.87 4.25
C PRO A 379 39.34 6.78 5.26
N ASN A 380 40.32 6.22 5.97
CA ASN A 380 40.01 5.28 7.04
C ASN A 380 39.24 5.97 8.18
N SER A 381 38.17 5.33 8.65
CA SER A 381 37.33 5.80 9.73
C SER A 381 36.89 4.63 10.62
N VAL A 382 36.43 4.94 11.82
CA VAL A 382 35.94 3.91 12.77
C VAL A 382 34.71 3.16 12.22
N SER A 383 33.87 3.82 11.42
CA SER A 383 32.64 3.23 10.87
C SER A 383 32.90 2.29 9.68
N LEU A 384 34.06 2.42 9.01
CA LEU A 384 34.49 1.58 7.88
C LEU A 384 35.58 0.57 8.26
N GLU A 385 36.14 0.68 9.47
CA GLU A 385 37.16 -0.24 9.96
C GLU A 385 36.57 -1.66 10.13
N ASN A 386 37.23 -2.64 9.51
CA ASN A 386 36.85 -4.06 9.55
C ASN A 386 35.45 -4.42 9.03
N ILE A 387 34.83 -3.63 8.13
CA ILE A 387 33.54 -3.99 7.51
C ILE A 387 33.55 -5.35 6.82
N GLN A 388 34.71 -5.79 6.32
CA GLN A 388 34.87 -7.11 5.71
C GLN A 388 34.78 -8.27 6.72
N GLU A 389 34.81 -7.98 8.02
CA GLU A 389 34.66 -8.97 9.08
C GLU A 389 33.20 -9.32 9.43
N ASP A 390 32.23 -8.61 8.83
CA ASP A 390 30.79 -8.83 8.98
C ASP A 390 30.08 -9.06 7.63
N ASP A 391 28.75 -9.24 7.67
CA ASP A 391 27.90 -9.22 6.46
C ASP A 391 27.86 -7.79 5.91
N TYR A 392 28.07 -7.61 4.60
CA TYR A 392 28.04 -6.30 3.97
C TYR A 392 27.60 -6.35 2.51
N THR A 393 27.13 -5.20 2.03
CA THR A 393 26.77 -4.96 0.62
C THR A 393 27.54 -3.74 0.13
N ILE A 394 28.02 -3.79 -1.11
CA ILE A 394 28.54 -2.64 -1.84
C ILE A 394 27.75 -2.53 -3.13
N GLU A 395 27.32 -1.33 -3.48
CA GLU A 395 26.65 -1.08 -4.75
C GLU A 395 27.15 0.20 -5.42
N ALA A 396 27.07 0.22 -6.75
CA ALA A 396 27.42 1.39 -7.56
C ALA A 396 26.72 1.35 -8.92
N TRP A 397 26.41 2.54 -9.45
CA TRP A 397 26.23 2.71 -10.88
C TRP A 397 27.59 2.90 -11.54
N PHE A 398 27.86 2.14 -12.60
CA PHE A 398 29.15 2.15 -13.29
C PHE A 398 28.98 2.16 -14.81
N ASN A 399 29.84 2.92 -15.48
CA ASN A 399 30.02 2.90 -16.92
C ASN A 399 31.51 3.14 -17.21
N ALA A 400 32.07 2.39 -18.17
CA ALA A 400 33.43 2.57 -18.62
C ALA A 400 33.46 2.74 -20.13
N ASP A 401 34.31 3.63 -20.63
CA ASP A 401 34.45 3.93 -22.06
C ASP A 401 34.96 2.75 -22.89
N GLN A 402 35.72 1.85 -22.27
CA GLN A 402 36.24 0.64 -22.90
C GLN A 402 36.32 -0.53 -21.92
N VAL A 403 36.43 -1.73 -22.47
CA VAL A 403 36.86 -2.90 -21.69
C VAL A 403 38.35 -2.73 -21.39
N PRO A 404 38.81 -2.98 -20.15
CA PRO A 404 40.23 -2.87 -19.82
C PRO A 404 41.10 -3.63 -20.84
N PRO A 405 42.18 -3.04 -21.39
CA PRO A 405 42.82 -3.59 -22.58
C PRO A 405 43.73 -4.81 -22.31
N GLY A 406 43.89 -5.25 -21.06
CA GLY A 406 44.51 -6.53 -20.71
C GLY A 406 46.01 -6.65 -20.99
N ALA A 407 46.73 -5.54 -21.19
CA ALA A 407 48.20 -5.59 -21.28
C ALA A 407 48.78 -6.23 -19.99
N ASN A 408 49.88 -6.99 -20.10
CA ASN A 408 50.48 -7.86 -19.06
C ASN A 408 50.98 -7.14 -17.78
N ASN A 409 50.22 -6.20 -17.25
CA ASN A 409 50.51 -5.42 -16.07
C ASN A 409 49.20 -5.02 -15.37
N GLU A 410 49.30 -4.69 -14.08
CA GLU A 410 48.16 -4.41 -13.20
C GLU A 410 47.30 -3.22 -13.66
N TYR A 411 47.82 -2.37 -14.57
CA TYR A 411 47.19 -1.13 -15.08
C TYR A 411 46.02 -1.38 -16.02
N ASN A 412 46.03 -2.51 -16.73
CA ASN A 412 45.05 -2.82 -17.78
C ASN A 412 44.29 -4.13 -17.51
N GLY A 413 44.53 -4.76 -16.35
CA GLY A 413 43.91 -6.03 -15.99
C GLY A 413 42.44 -5.88 -15.60
N SER A 414 42.13 -4.84 -14.82
CA SER A 414 40.77 -4.49 -14.36
C SER A 414 40.67 -3.01 -14.00
N TYR A 415 39.48 -2.43 -14.11
CA TYR A 415 39.11 -1.15 -13.49
C TYR A 415 38.47 -1.40 -12.14
N GLY A 416 38.91 -0.68 -11.10
CA GLY A 416 38.26 -0.68 -9.79
C GLY A 416 37.03 0.22 -9.81
N ILE A 417 35.91 -0.26 -9.27
CA ILE A 417 34.67 0.50 -9.18
C ILE A 417 34.54 1.05 -7.75
N VAL A 418 34.50 0.14 -6.77
CA VAL A 418 34.63 0.45 -5.35
C VAL A 418 35.51 -0.63 -4.75
N VAL A 419 36.74 -0.28 -4.39
CA VAL A 419 37.75 -1.25 -3.97
C VAL A 419 38.52 -0.78 -2.73
N ARG A 420 38.88 -1.73 -1.88
CA ARG A 420 39.83 -1.50 -0.80
C ARG A 420 41.24 -1.41 -1.34
N LYS A 421 41.97 -0.36 -0.94
CA LYS A 421 43.39 -0.16 -1.26
C LYS A 421 44.25 -1.36 -0.84
N GLY A 422 45.14 -1.80 -1.74
CA GLY A 422 46.19 -2.80 -1.49
C GLY A 422 45.84 -4.25 -1.86
N TRP A 423 44.56 -4.63 -1.90
CA TRP A 423 44.16 -6.03 -2.17
C TRP A 423 42.96 -6.16 -3.14
N ASN A 424 42.50 -5.05 -3.73
CA ASN A 424 41.40 -4.99 -4.70
C ASN A 424 40.11 -5.72 -4.28
N THR A 425 39.82 -5.82 -2.97
CA THR A 425 38.54 -6.36 -2.50
C THR A 425 37.42 -5.37 -2.79
N GLY A 426 36.34 -5.84 -3.40
CA GLY A 426 35.18 -5.03 -3.76
C GLY A 426 34.73 -5.29 -5.19
N LEU A 427 34.24 -4.24 -5.85
CA LEU A 427 33.67 -4.29 -7.19
C LEU A 427 34.69 -3.90 -8.25
N SER A 428 34.81 -4.69 -9.30
CA SER A 428 35.74 -4.43 -10.41
C SER A 428 35.19 -4.85 -11.77
N PHE A 429 35.74 -4.30 -12.86
CA PHE A 429 35.45 -4.68 -14.25
C PHE A 429 36.74 -5.15 -14.92
N ASN A 430 36.82 -6.41 -15.35
CA ASN A 430 38.07 -6.99 -15.84
C ASN A 430 38.24 -6.89 -17.37
N SER A 431 39.46 -7.15 -17.84
CA SER A 431 39.83 -7.13 -19.26
C SER A 431 39.14 -8.17 -20.14
N PHE A 432 38.47 -9.17 -19.55
CA PHE A 432 37.60 -10.10 -20.25
C PHE A 432 36.14 -9.60 -20.34
N GLY A 433 35.86 -8.42 -19.81
CA GLY A 433 34.55 -7.79 -19.79
C GLY A 433 33.64 -8.32 -18.69
N TYR A 434 34.14 -9.00 -17.66
CA TYR A 434 33.31 -9.44 -16.54
C TYR A 434 33.29 -8.42 -15.41
N LEU A 435 32.10 -8.17 -14.85
CA LEU A 435 31.95 -7.47 -13.59
C LEU A 435 32.15 -8.45 -12.45
N LYS A 436 32.92 -8.09 -11.43
CA LYS A 436 33.35 -8.96 -10.34
C LYS A 436 32.99 -8.39 -8.98
N MET A 437 32.83 -9.28 -8.01
CA MET A 437 32.85 -9.00 -6.59
C MET A 437 33.88 -9.90 -5.92
N GLU A 438 34.86 -9.30 -5.24
CA GLU A 438 35.98 -9.97 -4.58
C GLU A 438 35.95 -9.71 -3.07
N HIS A 439 36.03 -10.78 -2.28
CA HIS A 439 36.10 -10.73 -0.82
C HIS A 439 37.28 -11.56 -0.31
N LEU A 440 38.02 -11.07 0.67
CA LEU A 440 39.09 -11.81 1.33
C LEU A 440 38.68 -12.25 2.73
N LEU A 441 38.80 -13.54 3.00
CA LEU A 441 38.66 -14.11 4.34
C LEU A 441 40.00 -14.05 5.11
N THR A 442 39.92 -14.27 6.42
CA THR A 442 41.11 -14.44 7.27
C THR A 442 42.08 -15.48 6.69
N GLY A 443 43.38 -15.15 6.66
CA GLY A 443 44.40 -16.00 6.06
C GLY A 443 44.56 -15.83 4.54
N GLU A 444 44.09 -14.71 3.99
CA GLU A 444 44.25 -14.32 2.57
C GLU A 444 43.59 -15.30 1.59
N VAL A 445 42.43 -15.86 1.99
CA VAL A 445 41.64 -16.74 1.12
C VAL A 445 40.62 -15.91 0.34
N GLU A 446 40.87 -15.74 -0.95
CA GLU A 446 40.01 -14.99 -1.86
C GLU A 446 38.72 -15.75 -2.22
N LYS A 447 37.62 -15.00 -2.24
CA LYS A 447 36.28 -15.41 -2.67
C LYS A 447 35.80 -14.45 -3.75
N GLU A 448 35.82 -14.95 -4.98
CA GLU A 448 35.42 -14.21 -6.17
C GLU A 448 34.10 -14.75 -6.72
N VAL A 449 33.27 -13.84 -7.21
CA VAL A 449 32.17 -14.11 -8.14
C VAL A 449 32.20 -13.10 -9.29
N GLN A 450 31.63 -13.46 -10.42
CA GLN A 450 31.56 -12.60 -11.59
C GLN A 450 30.22 -12.71 -12.32
N SER A 451 29.95 -11.77 -13.23
CA SER A 451 28.78 -11.80 -14.09
C SER A 451 28.73 -13.06 -14.99
N ASN A 452 27.52 -13.51 -15.35
CA ASN A 452 27.32 -14.72 -16.17
C ASN A 452 27.95 -14.61 -17.55
N THR A 453 27.93 -13.39 -18.09
CA THR A 453 28.41 -13.03 -19.41
C THR A 453 29.33 -11.84 -19.29
N SER A 454 30.19 -11.67 -20.28
CA SER A 454 30.86 -10.39 -20.46
C SER A 454 29.84 -9.28 -20.70
N LYS A 455 30.24 -8.07 -20.34
CA LYS A 455 29.51 -6.82 -20.38
C LYS A 455 30.20 -5.87 -21.34
N ALA A 456 29.41 -5.04 -21.98
CA ALA A 456 29.91 -4.07 -22.94
C ALA A 456 30.40 -2.84 -22.21
N ALA A 457 31.41 -2.18 -22.77
CA ALA A 457 31.72 -0.80 -22.42
C ALA A 457 30.61 0.15 -22.90
N VAL A 458 30.69 1.42 -22.50
CA VAL A 458 29.77 2.51 -22.87
C VAL A 458 28.32 2.15 -22.52
N THR A 459 28.14 1.41 -21.42
CA THR A 459 26.86 0.93 -20.92
C THR A 459 26.83 1.10 -19.41
N TRP A 460 25.77 1.73 -18.91
CA TRP A 460 25.52 1.83 -17.47
C TRP A 460 25.05 0.48 -16.92
N TYR A 461 25.66 0.08 -15.81
CA TYR A 461 25.26 -1.08 -15.02
C TYR A 461 25.01 -0.66 -13.57
N HIS A 462 23.95 -1.17 -12.96
CA HIS A 462 23.83 -1.18 -11.49
C HIS A 462 24.43 -2.47 -10.98
N LEU A 463 25.51 -2.34 -10.21
CA LEU A 463 26.27 -3.46 -9.70
C LEU A 463 26.09 -3.55 -8.19
N VAL A 464 25.72 -4.73 -7.70
CA VAL A 464 25.57 -4.98 -6.26
C VAL A 464 26.37 -6.23 -5.90
N GLY A 465 27.33 -6.09 -4.99
CA GLY A 465 28.09 -7.19 -4.40
C GLY A 465 27.64 -7.42 -2.97
N VAL A 466 27.27 -8.66 -2.63
CA VAL A 466 26.84 -9.03 -1.28
C VAL A 466 27.74 -10.11 -0.72
N VAL A 467 28.19 -9.89 0.51
CA VAL A 467 28.86 -10.87 1.35
C VAL A 467 27.98 -11.15 2.56
N SER A 468 27.60 -12.41 2.75
CA SER A 468 27.07 -12.87 4.04
C SER A 468 28.08 -13.81 4.65
N ARG A 469 28.75 -13.37 5.71
CA ARG A 469 29.61 -14.23 6.52
C ARG A 469 28.81 -15.18 7.37
N THR A 470 27.65 -14.74 7.86
CA THR A 470 26.74 -15.57 8.63
C THR A 470 26.27 -16.79 7.84
N SER A 471 25.98 -16.59 6.55
CA SER A 471 25.51 -17.66 5.65
C SER A 471 26.63 -18.28 4.80
N GLY A 472 27.85 -17.72 4.87
CA GLY A 472 29.00 -18.20 4.13
C GLY A 472 28.86 -18.09 2.61
N PHE A 473 28.55 -16.91 2.08
CA PHE A 473 28.53 -16.70 0.64
C PHE A 473 29.00 -15.32 0.18
N THR A 474 29.45 -15.28 -1.08
CA THR A 474 29.64 -14.07 -1.88
C THR A 474 28.78 -14.16 -3.14
N LYS A 475 28.07 -13.08 -3.48
CA LYS A 475 27.16 -13.00 -4.64
C LYS A 475 27.27 -11.63 -5.31
N ILE A 476 26.87 -11.59 -6.59
CA ILE A 476 26.81 -10.36 -7.39
C ILE A 476 25.51 -10.30 -8.18
N TRP A 477 24.91 -9.11 -8.23
CA TRP A 477 23.76 -8.78 -9.07
C TRP A 477 24.18 -7.72 -10.07
N VAL A 478 23.66 -7.85 -11.29
CA VAL A 478 23.82 -6.84 -12.34
C VAL A 478 22.43 -6.47 -12.81
N ASP A 479 22.08 -5.19 -12.71
CA ASP A 479 20.77 -4.62 -13.05
C ASP A 479 19.61 -5.35 -12.34
N GLY A 480 19.79 -5.61 -11.05
CA GLY A 480 18.81 -6.32 -10.20
C GLY A 480 18.74 -7.83 -10.44
N VAL A 481 19.53 -8.40 -11.36
CA VAL A 481 19.52 -9.84 -11.66
C VAL A 481 20.70 -10.55 -11.00
N LEU A 482 20.42 -11.56 -10.16
CA LEU A 482 21.45 -12.41 -9.55
C LEU A 482 22.28 -13.14 -10.62
N GLN A 483 23.61 -13.09 -10.49
CA GLN A 483 24.54 -13.81 -11.34
C GLN A 483 24.98 -15.15 -10.69
N SER A 484 25.40 -16.08 -11.53
CA SER A 484 25.89 -17.43 -11.22
C SER A 484 27.30 -17.58 -11.80
N PRO A 485 28.32 -17.80 -10.96
CA PRO A 485 28.21 -18.61 -9.74
C PRO A 485 27.98 -17.81 -8.46
N THR A 486 27.25 -18.42 -7.51
CA THR A 486 27.37 -18.09 -6.08
C THR A 486 28.61 -18.78 -5.53
N ASN A 487 29.46 -18.06 -4.81
CA ASN A 487 30.61 -18.65 -4.13
C ASN A 487 30.22 -18.92 -2.67
N ASN A 488 29.87 -20.17 -2.35
CA ASN A 488 29.60 -20.59 -0.98
C ASN A 488 30.90 -21.04 -0.31
N TRP A 489 31.06 -20.68 0.95
CA TRP A 489 32.23 -20.97 1.76
C TRP A 489 31.82 -21.19 3.23
N THR A 490 32.69 -21.82 4.00
CA THR A 490 32.42 -22.25 5.38
C THR A 490 33.23 -21.45 6.38
#